data_AF-A0A252DIJ6-F1
#
_entry.id   AF-A0A252DIJ6-F1
#
_cell.length_a   1.000
_cell.length_b   1.000
_cell.length_c   1.000
_cell.angle_alpha   90.00
_cell.angle_beta   90.00
_cell.angle_gamma   90.00
#
_symmetry.space_group_name_H-M   'P 1'
#
loop_
_entity.id
_entity.type
_entity.pdbx_description
1 polymer ?
#
loop_
_entity_poly.entity_id
_entity_poly.type
_entity_poly.pdbx_seq_one_letter_code
_entity_poly.pdbx_strand_id
1 'polypeptide(L)'
;MDKSIIQLVDELPNDNITVKVLKALDYVAPGEWNNLVGFDNSIRAITGETDAKVIQKIRDRAVSLYHDPQNGYQTAIKLYQTIDKADTAMATAALANKVGEKIGFLSFLSNITPKADVTQTIDLVLKIAVEIIAFSKLNGIPSPNPQAFAISLAENYKDASLTRMVALVCIDGILPLGPDFLSKIHSIISGADASSIVAQNPVFLAVNNFLPGNNPGEKFGFITQAFNSVQGWMNNLVAKTGVTPQSISSHLGSFIQIADDNLDFVAAFLDQTTNYYEHTGIQTVARTLILRSHSLVKAETPQDSPQSRQDTSSAVKSDNSQYAVSKTVEVWDGDEEDWYQATIEKVQEDQFFVYYLGYGSTYDEWVGEDEIRIREHGASDDNGFAVSQKVKVWDEDNEDWYSASIEKIQGQQYYVHYLDYDSSYDEWVDAEEIR
;
A
#
# COMPACT_ATOMS: atom_id res chain seq x y z
N MET A 1 -7.65 4.21 15.33
CA MET A 1 -7.74 4.02 13.87
C MET A 1 -6.36 3.67 13.36
N ASP A 2 -6.27 2.70 12.44
CA ASP A 2 -5.03 2.45 11.71
C ASP A 2 -4.77 3.62 10.75
N LYS A 3 -3.50 3.98 10.55
CA LYS A 3 -3.13 5.12 9.68
C LYS A 3 -3.47 4.81 8.22
N SER A 4 -3.97 5.81 7.50
CA SER A 4 -4.14 5.72 6.05
C SER A 4 -2.78 5.67 5.34
N ILE A 5 -2.75 5.16 4.10
CA ILE A 5 -1.53 5.18 3.29
C ILE A 5 -1.00 6.61 3.08
N ILE A 6 -1.90 7.59 2.98
CA ILE A 6 -1.54 9.01 2.83
C ILE A 6 -0.76 9.47 4.07
N GLN A 7 -1.33 9.25 5.27
CA GLN A 7 -0.68 9.62 6.53
C GLN A 7 0.67 8.92 6.68
N LEU A 8 0.76 7.64 6.34
CA LEU A 8 2.02 6.88 6.42
C LEU A 8 3.11 7.48 5.54
N VAL A 9 2.79 7.93 4.32
CA VAL A 9 3.76 8.52 3.38
C VAL A 9 4.09 9.98 3.74
N ASP A 10 3.11 10.74 4.24
CA ASP A 10 3.29 12.13 4.65
C ASP A 10 4.17 12.25 5.90
N GLU A 11 4.10 11.25 6.79
CA GLU A 11 4.91 11.19 8.00
C GLU A 11 6.31 10.58 7.80
N LEU A 12 6.62 10.08 6.59
CA LEU A 12 7.96 9.57 6.31
C LEU A 12 9.01 10.69 6.48
N PRO A 13 10.14 10.39 7.16
CA PRO A 13 11.17 11.39 7.39
C PRO A 13 11.82 11.83 6.07
N ASN A 14 11.95 13.14 5.88
CA ASN A 14 12.71 13.73 4.77
C ASN A 14 14.23 13.62 4.98
N ASP A 15 14.67 13.71 6.24
CA ASP A 15 16.07 13.68 6.65
C ASP A 15 16.20 13.08 8.06
N ASN A 16 16.66 11.83 8.15
CA ASN A 16 17.02 11.14 9.39
C ASN A 16 18.16 10.14 9.11
N ILE A 17 18.55 9.34 10.12
CA ILE A 17 19.62 8.34 9.94
C ILE A 17 19.27 7.32 8.86
N THR A 18 18.03 6.79 8.84
CA THR A 18 17.55 5.89 7.77
C THR A 18 17.78 6.48 6.38
N VAL A 19 17.35 7.71 6.14
CA VAL A 19 17.51 8.39 4.84
C VAL A 19 18.98 8.61 4.49
N LYS A 20 19.81 9.01 5.45
CA LYS A 20 21.25 9.22 5.23
C LYS A 20 21.96 7.91 4.90
N VAL A 21 21.63 6.83 5.60
CA VAL A 21 22.17 5.48 5.35
C VAL A 21 21.77 4.99 3.97
N LEU A 22 20.49 5.11 3.59
CA LEU A 22 20.04 4.69 2.26
C LEU A 22 20.72 5.51 1.14
N LYS A 23 20.89 6.82 1.32
CA LYS A 23 21.69 7.66 0.40
C LYS A 23 23.16 7.25 0.35
N ALA A 24 23.73 6.84 1.48
CA ALA A 24 25.12 6.39 1.53
C ALA A 24 25.34 5.06 0.80
N LEU A 25 24.29 4.24 0.66
CA LEU A 25 24.33 2.99 -0.09
C LEU A 25 24.06 3.15 -1.59
N ASP A 26 23.81 4.38 -2.07
CA ASP A 26 23.54 4.66 -3.48
C ASP A 26 24.67 4.16 -4.40
N TYR A 27 25.94 4.14 -3.95
CA TYR A 27 27.04 3.59 -4.76
C TYR A 27 26.89 2.09 -5.11
N VAL A 28 26.08 1.34 -4.36
CA VAL A 28 25.79 -0.08 -4.61
C VAL A 28 24.66 -0.24 -5.65
N ALA A 29 23.72 0.70 -5.68
CA ALA A 29 22.60 0.74 -6.62
C ALA A 29 22.35 2.18 -7.13
N PRO A 30 23.22 2.71 -8.00
CA PRO A 30 23.27 4.14 -8.29
C PRO A 30 22.01 4.69 -8.95
N GLY A 31 21.41 5.70 -8.32
CA GLY A 31 20.25 6.42 -8.85
C GLY A 31 18.94 5.63 -8.75
N GLU A 32 18.96 4.46 -8.12
CA GLU A 32 17.74 3.64 -7.97
C GLU A 32 16.75 4.28 -7.02
N TRP A 33 17.17 5.03 -6.01
CA TRP A 33 16.24 5.55 -5.00
C TRP A 33 16.27 7.06 -4.82
N ASN A 34 15.05 7.61 -4.74
CA ASN A 34 14.79 8.95 -4.26
C ASN A 34 13.88 8.86 -3.04
N ASN A 35 14.14 9.70 -2.04
CA ASN A 35 13.29 9.75 -0.85
C ASN A 35 11.96 10.47 -1.15
N LEU A 36 11.04 9.78 -1.83
CA LEU A 36 9.69 10.28 -2.08
C LEU A 36 8.89 10.21 -0.78
N VAL A 37 8.61 11.39 -0.24
CA VAL A 37 7.69 11.58 0.89
C VAL A 37 6.66 12.63 0.51
N GLY A 38 5.54 12.65 1.22
CA GLY A 38 4.35 13.38 0.80
C GLY A 38 3.61 12.62 -0.30
N PHE A 39 2.37 12.21 -0.06
CA PHE A 39 1.62 11.35 -0.98
C PHE A 39 1.39 12.04 -2.33
N ASP A 40 1.05 13.33 -2.32
CA ASP A 40 0.88 14.12 -3.55
C ASP A 40 2.18 14.28 -4.34
N ASN A 41 3.28 14.57 -3.64
CA ASN A 41 4.59 14.64 -4.26
C ASN A 41 4.97 13.29 -4.89
N SER A 42 4.64 12.19 -4.22
CA SER A 42 4.83 10.83 -4.72
C SER A 42 3.99 10.58 -5.97
N ILE A 43 2.71 11.00 -6.00
CA ILE A 43 1.86 10.91 -7.21
C ILE A 43 2.55 11.63 -8.37
N ARG A 44 2.89 12.91 -8.20
CA ARG A 44 3.52 13.72 -9.26
C ARG A 44 4.79 13.08 -9.79
N ALA A 45 5.67 12.62 -8.89
CA ALA A 45 6.94 12.00 -9.27
C ALA A 45 6.76 10.66 -10.00
N ILE A 46 5.73 9.87 -9.63
CA ILE A 46 5.50 8.54 -10.16
C ILE A 46 4.73 8.57 -11.49
N THR A 47 3.73 9.42 -11.59
CA THR A 47 2.78 9.43 -12.71
C THR A 47 3.05 10.53 -13.73
N GLY A 48 3.74 11.60 -13.32
CA GLY A 48 3.87 12.84 -14.09
C GLY A 48 2.61 13.73 -14.05
N GLU A 49 1.58 13.36 -13.28
CA GLU A 49 0.34 14.13 -13.20
C GLU A 49 0.56 15.46 -12.48
N THR A 50 -0.09 16.51 -12.97
CA THR A 50 -0.01 17.87 -12.40
C THR A 50 -1.38 18.48 -12.12
N ASP A 51 -2.45 17.95 -12.71
CA ASP A 51 -3.82 18.38 -12.48
C ASP A 51 -4.28 18.00 -11.05
N ALA A 52 -4.69 19.02 -10.29
CA ALA A 52 -5.08 18.84 -8.89
C ALA A 52 -6.31 17.93 -8.71
N LYS A 53 -7.27 17.95 -9.65
CA LYS A 53 -8.46 17.08 -9.58
C LYS A 53 -8.09 15.63 -9.88
N VAL A 54 -7.20 15.39 -10.85
CA VAL A 54 -6.72 14.03 -11.15
C VAL A 54 -5.89 13.48 -9.98
N ILE A 55 -5.01 14.30 -9.39
CA ILE A 55 -4.26 13.94 -8.17
C ILE A 55 -5.21 13.57 -7.03
N GLN A 56 -6.27 14.35 -6.80
CA GLN A 56 -7.27 14.04 -5.77
C GLN A 56 -7.97 12.71 -6.04
N LYS A 57 -8.44 12.45 -7.28
CA LYS A 57 -9.03 11.14 -7.64
C LYS A 57 -8.08 9.97 -7.38
N ILE A 58 -6.78 10.14 -7.66
CA ILE A 58 -5.76 9.12 -7.38
C ILE A 58 -5.61 8.90 -5.87
N ARG A 59 -5.63 9.97 -5.05
CA ARG A 59 -5.62 9.89 -3.58
C ARG A 59 -6.81 9.07 -3.08
N ASP A 60 -8.02 9.44 -3.48
CA ASP A 60 -9.26 8.81 -3.00
C ASP A 60 -9.30 7.33 -3.37
N ARG A 61 -8.93 7.01 -4.63
CA ARG A 61 -8.83 5.61 -5.08
C ARG A 61 -7.76 4.83 -4.33
N ALA A 62 -6.62 5.45 -4.01
CA ALA A 62 -5.55 4.79 -3.26
C ALA A 62 -5.98 4.49 -1.82
N VAL A 63 -6.73 5.40 -1.19
CA VAL A 63 -7.31 5.18 0.15
C VAL A 63 -8.31 4.04 0.12
N SER A 64 -9.23 4.02 -0.85
CA SER A 64 -10.21 2.93 -1.01
C SER A 64 -9.51 1.58 -1.20
N LEU A 65 -8.57 1.48 -2.14
CA LEU A 65 -7.82 0.24 -2.40
C LEU A 65 -7.02 -0.23 -1.19
N TYR A 66 -6.45 0.71 -0.41
CA TYR A 66 -5.67 0.40 0.79
C TYR A 66 -6.53 -0.21 1.90
N HIS A 67 -7.76 0.27 2.09
CA HIS A 67 -8.68 -0.21 3.12
C HIS A 67 -9.43 -1.48 2.71
N ASP A 68 -9.48 -1.81 1.42
CA ASP A 68 -10.08 -3.05 0.96
C ASP A 68 -9.24 -4.27 1.44
N PRO A 69 -9.81 -5.10 2.33
CA PRO A 69 -9.09 -6.23 2.93
C PRO A 69 -8.69 -7.31 1.91
N GLN A 70 -9.30 -7.32 0.72
CA GLN A 70 -8.95 -8.27 -0.35
C GLN A 70 -7.59 -7.97 -0.99
N ASN A 71 -7.10 -6.73 -0.92
CA ASN A 71 -5.89 -6.31 -1.64
C ASN A 71 -4.58 -6.51 -0.85
N GLY A 72 -4.63 -6.81 0.45
CA GLY A 72 -3.45 -7.15 1.25
C GLY A 72 -2.46 -6.00 1.54
N TYR A 73 -2.73 -4.76 1.13
CA TYR A 73 -1.82 -3.61 1.33
C TYR A 73 -1.56 -3.30 2.81
N GLN A 74 -2.60 -3.26 3.64
CA GLN A 74 -2.48 -3.09 5.09
C GLN A 74 -1.67 -4.23 5.74
N THR A 75 -1.81 -5.46 5.23
CA THR A 75 -1.00 -6.60 5.72
C THR A 75 0.48 -6.40 5.37
N ALA A 76 0.79 -5.94 4.16
CA ALA A 76 2.17 -5.64 3.77
C ALA A 76 2.79 -4.52 4.63
N ILE A 77 2.06 -3.42 4.88
CA ILE A 77 2.51 -2.37 5.79
C ILE A 77 2.76 -2.93 7.19
N LYS A 78 1.79 -3.66 7.75
CA LYS A 78 1.91 -4.24 9.09
C LYS A 78 3.15 -5.14 9.19
N LEU A 79 3.44 -5.93 8.16
CA LEU A 79 4.62 -6.77 8.08
C LEU A 79 5.93 -5.96 8.11
N TYR A 80 6.06 -4.94 7.25
CA TYR A 80 7.25 -4.07 7.23
C TYR A 80 7.45 -3.32 8.55
N GLN A 81 6.37 -2.90 9.21
CA GLN A 81 6.45 -2.25 10.51
C GLN A 81 6.77 -3.23 11.65
N THR A 82 6.24 -4.46 11.57
CA THR A 82 6.42 -5.46 12.63
C THR A 82 7.85 -5.98 12.66
N ILE A 83 8.44 -6.25 11.49
CA ILE A 83 9.79 -6.79 11.42
C ILE A 83 10.81 -5.79 12.01
N ASP A 84 10.76 -4.51 11.63
CA ASP A 84 11.65 -3.46 12.17
C ASP A 84 11.41 -3.13 13.66
N LYS A 85 10.14 -3.12 14.12
CA LYS A 85 9.81 -2.78 15.52
C LYS A 85 10.16 -3.89 16.50
N ALA A 86 10.08 -5.15 16.06
CA ALA A 86 10.47 -6.28 16.90
C ALA A 86 11.95 -6.19 17.30
N ASP A 87 12.82 -5.69 16.40
CA ASP A 87 14.23 -5.44 16.65
C ASP A 87 14.44 -4.30 17.66
N THR A 88 13.75 -3.18 17.47
CA THR A 88 13.90 -1.98 18.34
C THR A 88 13.36 -2.18 19.76
N ALA A 89 12.25 -2.93 19.91
CA ALA A 89 11.64 -3.20 21.21
C ALA A 89 12.56 -4.03 22.12
N MET A 90 13.36 -4.95 21.55
CA MET A 90 14.36 -5.71 22.29
C MET A 90 15.45 -4.81 22.88
N ALA A 91 15.98 -3.87 22.11
CA ALA A 91 16.99 -2.93 22.58
C ALA A 91 16.46 -2.06 23.74
N THR A 92 15.21 -1.60 23.66
CA THR A 92 14.59 -0.76 24.68
C THR A 92 14.29 -1.53 25.97
N ALA A 93 13.81 -2.78 25.88
CA ALA A 93 13.57 -3.63 27.04
C ALA A 93 14.86 -4.01 27.78
N ALA A 94 15.95 -4.25 27.04
CA ALA A 94 17.28 -4.48 27.62
C ALA A 94 17.83 -3.25 28.38
N LEU A 95 17.51 -2.03 27.90
CA LEU A 95 17.87 -0.78 28.58
C LEU A 95 17.00 -0.51 29.82
N ALA A 96 15.71 -0.85 29.78
CA ALA A 96 14.78 -0.64 30.91
C ALA A 96 15.20 -1.42 32.17
N ASN A 97 15.80 -2.61 32.00
CA ASN A 97 16.32 -3.41 33.11
C ASN A 97 17.65 -2.88 33.72
N LYS A 98 18.25 -1.83 33.14
CA LYS A 98 19.55 -1.28 33.58
C LYS A 98 19.49 0.13 34.18
N VAL A 99 18.30 0.68 34.45
CA VAL A 99 18.14 2.00 35.07
C VAL A 99 18.55 1.92 36.56
N GLY A 100 19.85 2.08 36.82
CA GLY A 100 20.43 2.02 38.17
C GLY A 100 21.96 2.02 38.20
N GLU A 101 22.64 1.62 37.12
CA GLU A 101 24.12 1.61 37.06
C GLU A 101 24.65 2.73 36.16
N LYS A 102 25.52 3.59 36.71
CA LYS A 102 26.27 4.60 35.94
C LYS A 102 27.32 3.91 35.07
N ILE A 103 26.94 3.45 33.88
CA ILE A 103 27.88 2.97 32.86
C ILE A 103 27.47 3.53 31.50
N GLY A 104 28.47 3.94 30.71
CA GLY A 104 28.30 4.50 29.37
C GLY A 104 27.37 3.64 28.51
N PHE A 105 26.55 4.33 27.72
CA PHE A 105 25.46 3.88 26.84
C PHE A 105 25.75 2.66 25.93
N LEU A 106 26.98 2.12 25.93
CA LEU A 106 27.48 1.04 25.06
C LEU A 106 27.86 -0.26 25.80
N SER A 107 27.67 -0.36 27.12
CA SER A 107 27.99 -1.58 27.90
C SER A 107 26.94 -2.71 27.82
N PHE A 108 25.84 -2.52 27.10
CA PHE A 108 24.82 -3.56 26.93
C PHE A 108 25.17 -4.59 25.84
N LEU A 109 26.21 -4.34 25.04
CA LEU A 109 26.71 -5.26 24.01
C LEU A 109 27.42 -6.50 24.57
N SER A 110 27.75 -6.53 25.86
CA SER A 110 28.68 -7.53 26.40
C SER A 110 28.05 -8.68 27.17
N ASN A 111 26.71 -8.84 27.24
CA ASN A 111 26.15 -10.00 27.92
C ASN A 111 24.77 -10.48 27.41
N ILE A 112 24.81 -11.76 26.99
CA ILE A 112 23.70 -12.69 26.70
C ILE A 112 22.83 -12.31 25.49
N THR A 113 23.49 -12.26 24.33
CA THR A 113 22.88 -12.50 23.02
C THR A 113 23.41 -13.87 22.55
N PRO A 114 22.63 -14.71 21.83
CA PRO A 114 23.25 -15.70 20.94
C PRO A 114 24.39 -15.03 20.17
N LYS A 115 25.49 -15.76 19.85
CA LYS A 115 26.65 -15.19 19.11
C LYS A 115 26.12 -14.26 18.02
N ALA A 116 26.62 -13.03 17.92
CA ALA A 116 26.04 -11.97 17.08
C ALA A 116 25.62 -12.47 15.68
N ASP A 117 26.43 -13.35 15.07
CA ASP A 117 26.16 -14.03 13.81
C ASP A 117 24.80 -14.75 13.74
N VAL A 118 24.36 -15.41 14.83
CA VAL A 118 23.07 -16.10 14.92
C VAL A 118 21.92 -15.11 14.90
N THR A 119 21.96 -14.06 15.72
CA THR A 119 20.88 -13.06 15.76
C THR A 119 20.73 -12.36 14.41
N GLN A 120 21.85 -11.94 13.83
CA GLN A 120 21.89 -11.26 12.52
C GLN A 120 21.44 -12.19 11.39
N THR A 121 21.81 -13.48 11.47
CA THR A 121 21.29 -14.49 10.53
C THR A 121 19.77 -14.61 10.63
N ILE A 122 19.21 -14.69 11.84
CA ILE A 122 17.77 -14.85 12.06
C ILE A 122 17.01 -13.63 11.54
N ASP A 123 17.49 -12.43 11.86
CA ASP A 123 16.90 -11.18 11.37
C ASP A 123 16.86 -11.15 9.83
N LEU A 124 17.99 -11.33 9.16
CA LEU A 124 18.07 -11.30 7.71
C LEU A 124 17.14 -12.33 7.05
N VAL A 125 17.12 -13.59 7.52
CA VAL A 125 16.24 -14.61 6.90
C VAL A 125 14.76 -14.37 7.18
N LEU A 126 14.41 -13.75 8.31
CA LEU A 126 13.04 -13.35 8.60
C LEU A 126 12.62 -12.16 7.73
N LYS A 127 13.48 -11.16 7.53
CA LYS A 127 13.24 -10.04 6.60
C LYS A 127 12.98 -10.55 5.17
N ILE A 128 13.77 -11.51 4.68
CA ILE A 128 13.51 -12.16 3.37
C ILE A 128 12.16 -12.87 3.34
N ALA A 129 11.83 -13.64 4.39
CA ALA A 129 10.55 -14.34 4.46
C ALA A 129 9.36 -13.35 4.46
N VAL A 130 9.49 -12.25 5.20
CA VAL A 130 8.51 -11.15 5.24
C VAL A 130 8.38 -10.48 3.88
N GLU A 131 9.49 -10.20 3.20
CA GLU A 131 9.50 -9.61 1.86
C GLU A 131 8.73 -10.47 0.86
N ILE A 132 8.92 -11.79 0.89
CA ILE A 132 8.18 -12.72 0.00
C ILE A 132 6.68 -12.68 0.30
N ILE A 133 6.28 -12.65 1.58
CA ILE A 133 4.87 -12.57 1.95
C ILE A 133 4.28 -11.24 1.48
N ALA A 134 4.98 -10.12 1.74
CA ALA A 134 4.54 -8.80 1.31
C ALA A 134 4.46 -8.71 -0.22
N PHE A 135 5.47 -9.21 -0.94
CA PHE A 135 5.47 -9.33 -2.40
C PHE A 135 4.23 -10.10 -2.89
N SER A 136 3.93 -11.26 -2.30
CA SER A 136 2.76 -12.05 -2.68
C SER A 136 1.45 -11.31 -2.45
N LYS A 137 1.31 -10.60 -1.32
CA LYS A 137 0.12 -9.77 -1.04
C LYS A 137 -0.04 -8.65 -2.07
N LEU A 138 1.04 -7.91 -2.36
CA LEU A 138 1.01 -6.78 -3.29
C LEU A 138 0.72 -7.17 -4.74
N ASN A 139 0.98 -8.42 -5.11
CA ASN A 139 0.79 -8.94 -6.46
C ASN A 139 -0.40 -9.91 -6.57
N GLY A 140 -1.26 -9.99 -5.56
CA GLY A 140 -2.45 -10.87 -5.59
C GLY A 140 -2.10 -12.36 -5.68
N ILE A 141 -0.90 -12.78 -5.25
CA ILE A 141 -0.48 -14.18 -5.24
C ILE A 141 -1.11 -14.85 -4.01
N PRO A 142 -1.96 -15.89 -4.17
CA PRO A 142 -2.74 -16.46 -3.07
C PRO A 142 -1.90 -17.02 -1.91
N SER A 143 -0.71 -17.54 -2.21
CA SER A 143 0.22 -18.10 -1.24
C SER A 143 1.64 -17.59 -1.46
N PRO A 144 2.43 -17.36 -0.38
CA PRO A 144 3.83 -16.94 -0.50
C PRO A 144 4.64 -17.86 -1.40
N ASN A 145 5.28 -17.29 -2.43
CA ASN A 145 5.99 -18.04 -3.46
C ASN A 145 7.43 -17.53 -3.62
N PRO A 146 8.42 -18.20 -2.98
CA PRO A 146 9.82 -17.80 -3.04
C PRO A 146 10.43 -17.76 -4.45
N GLN A 147 9.97 -18.63 -5.36
CA GLN A 147 10.49 -18.70 -6.72
C GLN A 147 9.96 -17.54 -7.58
N ALA A 148 8.66 -17.23 -7.47
CA ALA A 148 8.07 -16.07 -8.13
C ALA A 148 8.69 -14.76 -7.64
N PHE A 149 8.96 -14.68 -6.33
CA PHE A 149 9.69 -13.56 -5.76
C PHE A 149 11.11 -13.45 -6.32
N ALA A 150 11.88 -14.55 -6.37
CA ALA A 150 13.25 -14.53 -6.88
C ALA A 150 13.33 -14.04 -8.35
N ILE A 151 12.38 -14.45 -9.19
CA ILE A 151 12.26 -13.96 -10.58
C ILE A 151 11.97 -12.46 -10.57
N SER A 152 10.98 -12.02 -9.79
CA SER A 152 10.62 -10.61 -9.69
C SER A 152 11.75 -9.74 -9.14
N LEU A 153 12.51 -10.23 -8.16
CA LEU A 153 13.67 -9.56 -7.60
C LEU A 153 14.79 -9.34 -8.63
N ALA A 154 14.95 -10.29 -9.56
CA ALA A 154 15.94 -10.18 -10.63
C ALA A 154 15.49 -9.25 -11.77
N GLU A 155 14.19 -9.18 -12.06
CA GLU A 155 13.68 -8.58 -13.30
C GLU A 155 12.90 -7.27 -13.09
N ASN A 156 12.21 -7.11 -11.96
CA ASN A 156 11.18 -6.09 -11.76
C ASN A 156 11.37 -5.21 -10.52
N TYR A 157 12.21 -5.63 -9.56
CA TYR A 157 12.54 -4.81 -8.40
C TYR A 157 13.32 -3.57 -8.83
N LYS A 158 12.88 -2.40 -8.36
CA LYS A 158 13.45 -1.07 -8.65
C LYS A 158 13.06 -0.10 -7.54
N ASP A 159 13.53 1.14 -7.61
CA ASP A 159 13.09 2.19 -6.70
C ASP A 159 13.34 1.80 -5.21
N ALA A 160 12.36 2.07 -4.35
CA ALA A 160 12.42 1.72 -2.92
C ALA A 160 12.52 0.21 -2.66
N SER A 161 11.91 -0.66 -3.48
CA SER A 161 11.92 -2.10 -3.22
C SER A 161 13.28 -2.74 -3.52
N LEU A 162 13.95 -2.32 -4.60
CA LEU A 162 15.34 -2.74 -4.87
C LEU A 162 16.29 -2.22 -3.79
N THR A 163 16.14 -0.95 -3.42
CA THR A 163 17.01 -0.32 -2.42
C THR A 163 16.85 -0.97 -1.04
N ARG A 164 15.64 -1.40 -0.67
CA ARG A 164 15.41 -2.22 0.53
C ARG A 164 16.25 -3.50 0.52
N MET A 165 16.26 -4.21 -0.60
CA MET A 165 16.99 -5.47 -0.73
C MET A 165 18.51 -5.26 -0.78
N VAL A 166 18.96 -4.15 -1.36
CA VAL A 166 20.37 -3.74 -1.31
C VAL A 166 20.79 -3.40 0.12
N ALA A 167 19.96 -2.64 0.84
CA ALA A 167 20.19 -2.30 2.24
C ALA A 167 20.22 -3.54 3.14
N LEU A 168 19.32 -4.50 2.93
CA LEU A 168 19.33 -5.81 3.60
C LEU A 168 20.66 -6.55 3.43
N VAL A 169 21.16 -6.63 2.20
CA VAL A 169 22.45 -7.28 1.92
C VAL A 169 23.61 -6.53 2.59
N CYS A 170 23.60 -5.19 2.56
CA CYS A 170 24.69 -4.40 3.11
C CYS A 170 24.68 -4.37 4.65
N ILE A 171 23.53 -4.08 5.25
CA ILE A 171 23.37 -3.75 6.68
C ILE A 171 23.18 -5.01 7.53
N ASP A 172 22.39 -5.98 7.07
CA ASP A 172 22.07 -7.18 7.87
C ASP A 172 22.91 -8.40 7.42
N GLY A 173 23.51 -8.31 6.23
CA GLY A 173 24.40 -9.32 5.67
C GLY A 173 25.88 -8.98 5.87
N ILE A 174 26.42 -8.20 4.93
CA ILE A 174 27.86 -7.99 4.77
C ILE A 174 28.48 -7.31 5.98
N LEU A 175 27.88 -6.23 6.48
CA LEU A 175 28.46 -5.45 7.56
C LEU A 175 28.62 -6.27 8.87
N PRO A 176 27.59 -6.97 9.39
CA PRO A 176 27.71 -7.77 10.61
C PRO A 176 28.35 -9.14 10.41
N LEU A 177 28.13 -9.80 9.26
CA LEU A 177 28.57 -11.19 9.07
C LEU A 177 29.87 -11.29 8.27
N GLY A 178 30.31 -10.21 7.65
CA GLY A 178 31.50 -10.16 6.80
C GLY A 178 31.26 -10.65 5.36
N PRO A 179 32.32 -10.71 4.53
CA PRO A 179 32.20 -11.03 3.10
C PRO A 179 31.64 -12.44 2.83
N ASP A 180 31.81 -13.38 3.76
CA ASP A 180 31.32 -14.76 3.66
C ASP A 180 29.91 -14.96 4.25
N PHE A 181 29.12 -13.89 4.40
CA PHE A 181 27.82 -13.92 5.09
C PHE A 181 26.88 -15.02 4.58
N LEU A 182 26.82 -15.27 3.26
CA LEU A 182 25.96 -16.30 2.67
C LEU A 182 26.28 -17.70 3.21
N SER A 183 27.58 -18.03 3.32
CA SER A 183 28.05 -19.31 3.85
C SER A 183 27.77 -19.43 5.35
N LYS A 184 27.94 -18.33 6.10
CA LYS A 184 27.62 -18.29 7.54
C LYS A 184 26.14 -18.52 7.80
N ILE A 185 25.27 -17.81 7.08
CA ILE A 185 23.81 -17.97 7.17
C ILE A 185 23.44 -19.42 6.84
N HIS A 186 23.94 -19.95 5.73
CA HIS A 186 23.65 -21.33 5.32
C HIS A 186 24.08 -22.35 6.39
N SER A 187 25.25 -22.17 7.01
CA SER A 187 25.71 -23.04 8.10
C SER A 187 24.82 -22.97 9.34
N ILE A 188 24.28 -21.79 9.66
CA ILE A 188 23.43 -21.59 10.84
C ILE A 188 22.05 -22.21 10.59
N ILE A 189 21.40 -21.92 9.45
CA ILE A 189 20.05 -22.43 9.16
C ILE A 189 20.04 -23.93 8.82
N SER A 190 21.18 -24.51 8.44
CA SER A 190 21.30 -25.97 8.22
C SER A 190 21.64 -26.74 9.51
N GLY A 191 21.85 -26.06 10.64
CA GLY A 191 22.18 -26.67 11.92
C GLY A 191 21.01 -27.46 12.53
N ALA A 192 21.32 -28.52 13.28
CA ALA A 192 20.32 -29.41 13.88
C ALA A 192 19.34 -28.68 14.82
N ASP A 193 19.81 -27.65 15.52
CA ASP A 193 19.01 -26.86 16.47
C ASP A 193 18.44 -25.57 15.84
N ALA A 194 18.64 -25.33 14.54
CA ALA A 194 18.28 -24.06 13.91
C ALA A 194 16.78 -23.74 14.03
N SER A 195 15.92 -24.74 13.86
CA SER A 195 14.48 -24.58 13.97
C SER A 195 14.03 -24.19 15.38
N SER A 196 14.67 -24.75 16.42
CA SER A 196 14.33 -24.44 17.81
C SER A 196 14.82 -23.06 18.23
N ILE A 197 16.01 -22.67 17.76
CA ILE A 197 16.59 -21.34 17.98
C ILE A 197 15.73 -20.26 17.32
N VAL A 198 15.33 -20.47 16.05
CA VAL A 198 14.45 -19.53 15.34
C VAL A 198 13.08 -19.44 15.99
N ALA A 199 12.49 -20.57 16.39
CA ALA A 199 11.15 -20.57 17.00
C ALA A 199 11.07 -19.80 18.33
N GLN A 200 12.18 -19.67 19.06
CA GLN A 200 12.27 -18.90 20.30
C GLN A 200 12.62 -17.43 20.07
N ASN A 201 12.98 -17.05 18.84
CA ASN A 201 13.36 -15.69 18.53
C ASN A 201 12.15 -14.74 18.62
N PRO A 202 12.23 -13.59 19.32
CA PRO A 202 11.11 -12.67 19.47
C PRO A 202 10.58 -12.09 18.15
N VAL A 203 11.46 -11.84 17.17
CA VAL A 203 11.10 -11.38 15.83
C VAL A 203 10.30 -12.45 15.11
N PHE A 204 10.73 -13.71 15.18
CA PHE A 204 9.97 -14.85 14.68
C PHE A 204 8.58 -14.90 15.33
N LEU A 205 8.49 -14.77 16.66
CA LEU A 205 7.22 -14.80 17.39
C LEU A 205 6.27 -13.68 16.95
N ALA A 206 6.80 -12.48 16.71
CA ALA A 206 6.04 -11.31 16.27
C ALA A 206 5.42 -11.49 14.87
N VAL A 207 6.15 -12.12 13.94
CA VAL A 207 5.67 -12.36 12.57
C VAL A 207 5.08 -13.76 12.38
N ASN A 208 5.06 -14.61 13.40
CA ASN A 208 4.78 -16.04 13.25
C ASN A 208 3.41 -16.29 12.59
N ASN A 209 2.41 -15.47 12.88
CA ASN A 209 1.05 -15.64 12.35
C ASN A 209 0.95 -15.37 10.84
N PHE A 210 1.96 -14.72 10.25
CA PHE A 210 2.03 -14.47 8.81
C PHE A 210 2.85 -15.55 8.07
N LEU A 211 3.70 -16.28 8.78
CA LEU A 211 4.55 -17.31 8.19
C LEU A 211 3.71 -18.55 7.81
N PRO A 212 3.83 -19.06 6.56
CA PRO A 212 3.22 -20.31 6.14
C PRO A 212 3.66 -21.50 6.99
N GLY A 213 2.72 -22.39 7.30
CA GLY A 213 2.96 -23.61 8.07
C GLY A 213 2.20 -23.64 9.39
N ASN A 214 1.86 -24.85 9.83
CA ASN A 214 1.02 -25.11 11.00
C ASN A 214 1.84 -25.28 12.29
N ASN A 215 3.15 -25.46 12.17
CA ASN A 215 4.06 -25.64 13.30
C ASN A 215 5.40 -24.91 13.05
N PRO A 216 6.23 -24.70 14.10
CA PRO A 216 7.51 -24.00 13.94
C PRO A 216 8.46 -24.63 12.93
N GLY A 217 8.43 -25.96 12.77
CA GLY A 217 9.27 -26.67 11.79
C GLY A 217 8.89 -26.34 10.35
N GLU A 218 7.60 -26.34 10.03
CA GLU A 218 7.10 -25.94 8.71
C GLU A 218 7.40 -24.47 8.39
N LYS A 219 7.19 -23.58 9.37
CA LYS A 219 7.52 -22.14 9.26
C LYS A 219 9.01 -21.92 9.01
N PHE A 220 9.87 -22.66 9.74
CA PHE A 220 11.31 -22.66 9.51
C PHE A 220 11.69 -23.22 8.13
N GLY A 221 10.97 -24.23 7.66
CA GLY A 221 11.10 -24.75 6.29
C GLY A 221 10.82 -23.69 5.23
N PHE A 222 9.79 -22.86 5.42
CA PHE A 222 9.52 -21.72 4.54
C PHE A 222 10.65 -20.68 4.59
N ILE A 223 11.12 -20.29 5.78
CA ILE A 223 12.24 -19.34 5.95
C ILE A 223 13.50 -19.84 5.23
N THR A 224 13.80 -21.13 5.33
CA THR A 224 14.96 -21.74 4.64
C THR A 224 14.80 -21.70 3.13
N GLN A 225 13.61 -22.04 2.60
CA GLN A 225 13.32 -21.95 1.16
C GLN A 225 13.39 -20.51 0.66
N ALA A 226 12.88 -19.56 1.44
CA ALA A 226 12.91 -18.13 1.17
C ALA A 226 14.35 -17.62 0.99
N PHE A 227 15.24 -17.92 1.94
CA PHE A 227 16.65 -17.55 1.82
C PHE A 227 17.30 -18.19 0.58
N ASN A 228 17.13 -19.52 0.41
CA ASN A 228 17.75 -20.26 -0.68
C ASN A 228 17.34 -19.73 -2.07
N SER A 229 16.11 -19.23 -2.24
CA SER A 229 15.65 -18.72 -3.54
C SER A 229 16.35 -17.42 -3.96
N VAL A 230 16.89 -16.64 -3.02
CA VAL A 230 17.52 -15.34 -3.30
C VAL A 230 19.03 -15.28 -3.09
N GLN A 231 19.66 -16.36 -2.60
CA GLN A 231 21.13 -16.42 -2.45
C GLN A 231 21.88 -16.07 -3.74
N GLY A 232 21.40 -16.57 -4.89
CA GLY A 232 22.01 -16.27 -6.19
C GLY A 232 21.98 -14.79 -6.54
N TRP A 233 20.87 -14.11 -6.24
CA TRP A 233 20.73 -12.66 -6.45
C TRP A 233 21.69 -11.88 -5.53
N MET A 234 21.74 -12.22 -4.24
CA MET A 234 22.64 -11.57 -3.27
C MET A 234 24.11 -11.75 -3.65
N ASN A 235 24.51 -12.96 -4.06
CA ASN A 235 25.87 -13.24 -4.52
C ASN A 235 26.22 -12.42 -5.77
N ASN A 236 25.30 -12.31 -6.72
CA ASN A 236 25.50 -11.51 -7.93
C ASN A 236 25.62 -10.01 -7.63
N LEU A 237 24.83 -9.48 -6.68
CA LEU A 237 24.95 -8.09 -6.23
C LEU A 237 26.35 -7.81 -5.67
N VAL A 238 26.84 -8.67 -4.79
CA VAL A 238 28.19 -8.56 -4.20
C VAL A 238 29.26 -8.63 -5.28
N ALA A 239 29.19 -9.62 -6.16
CA ALA A 239 30.16 -9.80 -7.24
C ALA A 239 30.19 -8.62 -8.22
N LYS A 240 29.02 -8.05 -8.54
CA LYS A 240 28.89 -6.92 -9.47
C LYS A 240 29.43 -5.61 -8.90
N THR A 241 29.19 -5.37 -7.60
CA THR A 241 29.47 -4.08 -6.96
C THR A 241 30.80 -4.05 -6.23
N GLY A 242 31.35 -5.21 -5.83
CA GLY A 242 32.54 -5.30 -5.01
C GLY A 242 32.34 -4.73 -3.60
N VAL A 243 31.10 -4.64 -3.13
CA VAL A 243 30.77 -4.11 -1.80
C VAL A 243 31.42 -4.94 -0.69
N THR A 244 31.98 -4.25 0.30
CA THR A 244 32.68 -4.83 1.46
C THR A 244 32.24 -4.13 2.75
N PRO A 245 32.50 -4.73 3.93
CA PRO A 245 32.23 -4.05 5.20
C PRO A 245 32.94 -2.69 5.30
N GLN A 246 34.18 -2.60 4.79
CA GLN A 246 34.97 -1.36 4.79
C GLN A 246 34.40 -0.32 3.82
N SER A 247 33.95 -0.73 2.63
CA SER A 247 33.34 0.23 1.70
C SER A 247 32.04 0.78 2.27
N ILE A 248 31.21 -0.04 2.94
CA ILE A 248 29.99 0.41 3.62
C ILE A 248 30.36 1.42 4.71
N SER A 249 31.23 1.06 5.65
CA SER A 249 31.64 1.94 6.75
C SER A 249 32.23 3.26 6.27
N SER A 250 33.08 3.25 5.24
CA SER A 250 33.67 4.45 4.65
C SER A 250 32.62 5.43 4.12
N HIS A 251 31.58 4.94 3.43
CA HIS A 251 30.50 5.79 2.93
C HIS A 251 29.61 6.34 4.07
N LEU A 252 29.42 5.56 5.14
CA LEU A 252 28.69 5.98 6.34
C LEU A 252 29.45 7.00 7.21
N GLY A 253 30.79 6.94 7.20
CA GLY A 253 31.68 7.85 7.95
C GLY A 253 31.47 9.34 7.62
N SER A 254 30.78 9.64 6.51
CA SER A 254 30.42 11.01 6.12
C SER A 254 29.40 11.67 7.07
N PHE A 255 28.65 10.92 7.88
CA PHE A 255 27.69 11.45 8.85
C PHE A 255 27.67 10.72 10.21
N ILE A 256 28.35 9.59 10.35
CA ILE A 256 28.56 8.91 11.63
C ILE A 256 30.05 9.00 11.97
N GLN A 257 30.42 9.69 13.06
CA GLN A 257 31.80 9.65 13.56
C GLN A 257 32.06 8.28 14.19
N ILE A 258 32.54 7.35 13.38
CA ILE A 258 32.84 5.98 13.77
C ILE A 258 34.32 5.93 14.17
N ALA A 259 34.64 5.26 15.28
CA ALA A 259 36.04 4.91 15.57
C ALA A 259 36.49 3.84 14.57
N ASP A 260 37.61 4.08 13.87
CA ASP A 260 38.03 3.38 12.65
C ASP A 260 38.06 1.84 12.73
N ASP A 261 38.09 1.26 13.93
CA ASP A 261 38.38 -0.16 14.15
C ASP A 261 37.21 -1.01 14.66
N ASN A 262 35.95 -0.55 14.59
CA ASN A 262 34.85 -1.37 15.11
C ASN A 262 33.56 -1.43 14.27
N LEU A 263 33.59 -2.25 13.22
CA LEU A 263 32.46 -2.53 12.34
C LEU A 263 31.26 -3.14 13.06
N ASP A 264 31.48 -3.92 14.14
CA ASP A 264 30.40 -4.50 14.93
C ASP A 264 29.55 -3.41 15.62
N PHE A 265 30.18 -2.31 16.05
CA PHE A 265 29.46 -1.17 16.63
C PHE A 265 28.69 -0.39 15.56
N VAL A 266 29.21 -0.32 14.33
CA VAL A 266 28.49 0.30 13.22
C VAL A 266 27.24 -0.52 12.89
N ALA A 267 27.36 -1.85 12.76
CA ALA A 267 26.23 -2.73 12.51
C ALA A 267 25.15 -2.58 13.60
N ALA A 268 25.53 -2.67 14.87
CA ALA A 268 24.60 -2.50 15.98
C ALA A 268 23.95 -1.10 16.04
N PHE A 269 24.71 -0.05 15.71
CA PHE A 269 24.17 1.31 15.64
C PHE A 269 23.13 1.46 14.53
N LEU A 270 23.42 0.94 13.34
CA LEU A 270 22.49 1.01 12.21
C LEU A 270 21.21 0.24 12.49
N ASP A 271 21.32 -0.97 13.04
CA ASP A 271 20.17 -1.79 13.43
C ASP A 271 19.25 -1.05 14.40
N GLN A 272 19.82 -0.36 15.41
CA GLN A 272 19.03 0.38 16.40
C GLN A 272 18.46 1.71 15.90
N THR A 273 19.09 2.34 14.90
CA THR A 273 18.78 3.74 14.52
C THR A 273 18.16 3.88 13.13
N THR A 274 18.06 2.78 12.38
CA THR A 274 17.42 2.75 11.08
C THR A 274 16.15 1.93 11.12
N ASN A 275 15.21 2.31 10.27
CA ASN A 275 13.95 1.60 10.03
C ASN A 275 13.72 1.50 8.52
N TYR A 276 14.78 1.09 7.81
CA TYR A 276 14.79 1.16 6.36
C TYR A 276 13.80 0.20 5.72
N TYR A 277 13.46 -0.91 6.39
CA TYR A 277 12.48 -1.88 5.91
C TYR A 277 11.07 -1.29 5.98
N GLU A 278 10.69 -0.64 7.09
CA GLU A 278 9.45 0.13 7.23
C GLU A 278 9.40 1.29 6.23
N HIS A 279 10.45 2.11 6.17
CA HIS A 279 10.50 3.33 5.35
C HIS A 279 10.30 3.01 3.86
N THR A 280 11.12 2.11 3.32
CA THR A 280 11.03 1.69 1.92
C THR A 280 9.82 0.78 1.68
N GLY A 281 9.34 0.07 2.71
CA GLY A 281 8.07 -0.67 2.75
C GLY A 281 6.88 0.21 2.42
N ILE A 282 6.71 1.30 3.17
CA ILE A 282 5.66 2.30 2.95
C ILE A 282 5.76 2.87 1.53
N GLN A 283 6.96 3.26 1.08
CA GLN A 283 7.16 3.78 -0.28
C GLN A 283 6.79 2.76 -1.37
N THR A 284 7.10 1.48 -1.16
CA THR A 284 6.76 0.39 -2.10
C THR A 284 5.24 0.24 -2.22
N VAL A 285 4.54 0.17 -1.08
CA VAL A 285 3.07 0.04 -1.05
C VAL A 285 2.41 1.25 -1.68
N ALA A 286 2.87 2.46 -1.33
CA ALA A 286 2.37 3.71 -1.90
C ALA A 286 2.53 3.75 -3.41
N ARG A 287 3.70 3.35 -3.93
CA ARG A 287 3.94 3.29 -5.37
C ARG A 287 2.97 2.34 -6.09
N THR A 288 2.75 1.15 -5.54
CA THR A 288 1.80 0.19 -6.11
C THR A 288 0.39 0.75 -6.13
N LEU A 289 -0.06 1.36 -5.02
CA LEU A 289 -1.37 2.00 -4.92
C LEU A 289 -1.50 3.16 -5.90
N ILE A 290 -0.51 4.04 -6.00
CA ILE A 290 -0.52 5.19 -6.92
C ILE A 290 -0.60 4.71 -8.37
N LEU A 291 0.21 3.72 -8.77
CA LEU A 291 0.18 3.21 -10.15
C LEU A 291 -1.15 2.54 -10.49
N ARG A 292 -1.71 1.76 -9.56
CA ARG A 292 -3.02 1.11 -9.72
C ARG A 292 -4.14 2.14 -9.79
N SER A 293 -4.20 3.07 -8.84
CA SER A 293 -5.17 4.17 -8.80
C SER A 293 -5.09 5.04 -10.05
N HIS A 294 -3.90 5.42 -10.49
CA HIS A 294 -3.71 6.22 -11.70
C HIS A 294 -4.19 5.49 -12.95
N SER A 295 -3.96 4.17 -13.05
CA SER A 295 -4.45 3.37 -14.16
C SER A 295 -5.98 3.32 -14.19
N LEU A 296 -6.63 3.18 -13.03
CA LEU A 296 -8.08 3.18 -12.89
C LEU A 296 -8.70 4.55 -13.21
N VAL A 297 -8.15 5.63 -12.65
CA VAL A 297 -8.60 7.01 -12.92
C VAL A 297 -8.45 7.36 -14.41
N LYS A 298 -7.39 6.88 -15.08
CA LYS A 298 -7.22 7.02 -16.53
C LYS A 298 -8.24 6.23 -17.34
N ALA A 299 -8.62 5.03 -16.89
CA ALA A 299 -9.65 4.25 -17.56
C ALA A 299 -11.04 4.92 -17.44
N GLU A 300 -11.29 5.63 -16.34
CA GLU A 300 -12.52 6.41 -16.07
C GLU A 300 -12.56 7.76 -16.80
N THR A 301 -11.44 8.22 -17.37
CA THR A 301 -11.34 9.49 -18.08
C THR A 301 -11.08 9.22 -19.56
N PRO A 302 -12.08 9.32 -20.46
CA PRO A 302 -11.83 9.15 -21.89
C PRO A 302 -10.71 10.09 -22.33
N GLN A 303 -9.62 9.55 -22.87
CA GLN A 303 -8.63 10.38 -23.55
C GLN A 303 -9.32 11.04 -24.73
N ASP A 304 -9.36 12.38 -24.73
CA ASP A 304 -9.61 13.21 -25.91
C ASP A 304 -8.61 12.78 -27.01
N SER A 305 -9.07 11.89 -27.87
CA SER A 305 -8.33 11.52 -29.07
C SER A 305 -8.39 12.72 -30.01
N PRO A 306 -7.25 13.20 -30.57
CA PRO A 306 -7.28 14.31 -31.49
C PRO A 306 -8.17 13.98 -32.70
N GLN A 307 -9.14 14.85 -32.92
CA GLN A 307 -10.10 14.84 -34.03
C GLN A 307 -9.46 14.38 -35.35
N SER A 308 -9.80 13.17 -35.80
CA SER A 308 -9.94 12.91 -37.24
C SER A 308 -11.42 13.02 -37.58
N ARG A 309 -11.81 14.18 -38.11
CA ARG A 309 -13.06 14.32 -38.87
C ARG A 309 -13.02 13.30 -40.01
N GLN A 310 -13.90 12.32 -39.98
CA GLN A 310 -14.44 11.73 -41.19
C GLN A 310 -15.93 11.52 -41.00
N ASP A 311 -16.68 12.29 -41.78
CA ASP A 311 -18.08 12.06 -42.10
C ASP A 311 -18.31 10.58 -42.43
N THR A 312 -19.29 9.96 -41.80
CA THR A 312 -20.30 9.18 -42.53
C THR A 312 -21.57 9.10 -41.71
N SER A 313 -22.63 9.66 -42.27
CA SER A 313 -24.02 9.38 -41.91
C SER A 313 -24.28 7.87 -41.93
N SER A 314 -25.08 7.38 -41.00
CA SER A 314 -26.10 6.35 -41.28
C SER A 314 -27.18 6.42 -40.21
N ALA A 315 -28.33 6.95 -40.61
CA ALA A 315 -29.56 6.87 -39.87
C ALA A 315 -30.02 5.41 -39.80
N VAL A 316 -30.44 4.96 -38.61
CA VAL A 316 -31.48 3.93 -38.48
C VAL A 316 -32.48 4.42 -37.46
N LYS A 317 -33.73 4.49 -37.91
CA LYS A 317 -34.92 4.83 -37.13
C LYS A 317 -35.32 3.65 -36.26
N SER A 318 -35.66 3.93 -35.01
CA SER A 318 -36.76 3.28 -34.30
C SER A 318 -37.43 4.36 -33.43
N ASP A 319 -38.68 4.66 -33.77
CA ASP A 319 -39.55 5.58 -33.05
C ASP A 319 -40.11 4.90 -31.79
N ASN A 320 -39.52 5.17 -30.61
CA ASN A 320 -40.23 5.22 -29.32
C ASN A 320 -39.31 5.91 -28.27
N SER A 321 -39.24 7.24 -28.34
CA SER A 321 -38.15 8.06 -27.78
C SER A 321 -38.25 8.40 -26.28
N GLN A 322 -38.65 7.45 -25.42
CA GLN A 322 -38.68 7.74 -23.97
C GLN A 322 -37.28 7.66 -23.35
N TYR A 323 -36.51 6.63 -23.70
CA TYR A 323 -35.16 6.38 -23.20
C TYR A 323 -34.12 6.82 -24.24
N ALA A 324 -33.69 8.08 -24.14
CA ALA A 324 -32.67 8.65 -25.01
C ALA A 324 -31.34 8.80 -24.27
N VAL A 325 -30.23 8.81 -25.01
CA VAL A 325 -28.90 9.12 -24.46
C VAL A 325 -28.95 10.47 -23.72
N SER A 326 -28.24 10.54 -22.60
CA SER A 326 -28.19 11.64 -21.64
C SER A 326 -29.48 11.90 -20.86
N LYS A 327 -30.47 11.00 -20.92
CA LYS A 327 -31.63 11.07 -20.02
C LYS A 327 -31.31 10.44 -18.66
N THR A 328 -31.69 11.14 -17.60
CA THR A 328 -31.74 10.59 -16.25
C THR A 328 -32.92 9.63 -16.11
N VAL A 329 -32.65 8.48 -15.55
CA VAL A 329 -33.58 7.36 -15.32
C VAL A 329 -33.36 6.81 -13.93
N GLU A 330 -34.25 5.93 -13.49
CA GLU A 330 -34.01 5.04 -12.35
C GLU A 330 -33.81 3.62 -12.86
N VAL A 331 -32.88 2.89 -12.27
CA VAL A 331 -32.49 1.52 -12.60
C VAL A 331 -32.67 0.63 -11.38
N TRP A 332 -33.30 -0.54 -11.56
CA TRP A 332 -33.61 -1.47 -10.47
C TRP A 332 -32.39 -2.30 -10.08
N ASP A 333 -32.05 -2.27 -8.80
CA ASP A 333 -31.10 -3.20 -8.19
C ASP A 333 -31.87 -4.35 -7.52
N GLY A 334 -31.62 -5.57 -8.00
CA GLY A 334 -32.29 -6.77 -7.51
C GLY A 334 -31.78 -7.30 -6.17
N ASP A 335 -30.55 -6.95 -5.77
CA ASP A 335 -29.96 -7.40 -4.50
C ASP A 335 -30.44 -6.52 -3.33
N GLU A 336 -30.65 -5.23 -3.60
CA GLU A 336 -31.12 -4.25 -2.61
C GLU A 336 -32.63 -3.98 -2.69
N GLU A 337 -33.32 -4.57 -3.68
CA GLU A 337 -34.75 -4.35 -3.95
C GLU A 337 -35.12 -2.85 -4.04
N ASP A 338 -34.25 -2.03 -4.63
CA ASP A 338 -34.45 -0.57 -4.77
C ASP A 338 -34.07 -0.01 -6.14
N TRP A 339 -34.48 1.24 -6.40
CA TRP A 339 -34.24 1.97 -7.64
C TRP A 339 -33.16 3.04 -7.46
N TYR A 340 -32.14 2.99 -8.31
CA TYR A 340 -30.98 3.87 -8.31
C TYR A 340 -30.99 4.82 -9.51
N GLN A 341 -30.67 6.10 -9.29
CA GLN A 341 -30.61 7.03 -10.41
C GLN A 341 -29.40 6.77 -11.29
N ALA A 342 -29.62 6.82 -12.59
CA ALA A 342 -28.57 6.68 -13.58
C ALA A 342 -28.82 7.59 -14.78
N THR A 343 -27.80 7.78 -15.61
CA THR A 343 -27.90 8.46 -16.90
C THR A 343 -27.71 7.44 -18.02
N ILE A 344 -28.57 7.45 -19.04
CA ILE A 344 -28.39 6.61 -20.22
C ILE A 344 -27.20 7.13 -21.02
N GLU A 345 -26.13 6.36 -21.09
CA GLU A 345 -24.93 6.68 -21.87
C GLU A 345 -25.03 6.13 -23.30
N LYS A 346 -25.65 4.96 -23.47
CA LYS A 346 -25.84 4.32 -24.79
C LYS A 346 -27.18 3.61 -24.87
N VAL A 347 -27.72 3.54 -26.08
CA VAL A 347 -28.93 2.77 -26.39
C VAL A 347 -28.57 1.81 -27.51
N GLN A 348 -28.85 0.52 -27.30
CA GLN A 348 -28.67 -0.51 -28.31
C GLN A 348 -29.89 -1.43 -28.28
N GLU A 349 -30.72 -1.35 -29.32
CA GLU A 349 -32.00 -2.07 -29.38
C GLU A 349 -32.86 -1.77 -28.14
N ASP A 350 -33.18 -2.78 -27.33
CA ASP A 350 -33.99 -2.67 -26.10
C ASP A 350 -33.12 -2.69 -24.82
N GLN A 351 -31.82 -2.39 -24.94
CA GLN A 351 -30.88 -2.31 -23.83
C GLN A 351 -30.29 -0.90 -23.68
N PHE A 352 -30.06 -0.51 -22.42
CA PHE A 352 -29.59 0.81 -22.04
C PHE A 352 -28.30 0.68 -21.24
N PHE A 353 -27.22 1.26 -21.73
CA PHE A 353 -25.99 1.37 -20.94
C PHE A 353 -26.13 2.56 -20.01
N VAL A 354 -26.10 2.33 -18.71
CA VAL A 354 -26.43 3.33 -17.69
C VAL A 354 -25.23 3.66 -16.81
N TYR A 355 -25.08 4.94 -16.47
CA TYR A 355 -24.10 5.44 -15.50
C TYR A 355 -24.82 5.84 -14.22
N TYR A 356 -24.57 5.12 -13.12
CA TYR A 356 -25.21 5.38 -11.84
C TYR A 356 -24.72 6.70 -11.23
N LEU A 357 -25.65 7.65 -11.00
CA LEU A 357 -25.34 8.97 -10.44
C LEU A 357 -24.81 8.83 -9.01
N GLY A 358 -23.65 9.43 -8.73
CA GLY A 358 -22.99 9.32 -7.42
C GLY A 358 -22.16 8.05 -7.23
N TYR A 359 -22.16 7.14 -8.20
CA TYR A 359 -21.38 5.90 -8.20
C TYR A 359 -20.27 5.94 -9.27
N GLY A 360 -19.26 5.09 -9.10
CA GLY A 360 -18.17 4.98 -10.07
C GLY A 360 -18.59 4.19 -11.32
N SER A 361 -17.90 4.40 -12.45
CA SER A 361 -18.24 3.71 -13.71
C SER A 361 -18.01 2.19 -13.70
N THR A 362 -17.54 1.64 -12.58
CA THR A 362 -17.43 0.19 -12.35
C THR A 362 -18.79 -0.47 -12.15
N TYR A 363 -19.81 0.32 -11.81
CA TYR A 363 -21.20 -0.11 -11.70
C TYR A 363 -21.96 0.08 -13.01
N ASP A 364 -21.37 0.73 -14.02
CA ASP A 364 -22.03 0.93 -15.30
C ASP A 364 -22.31 -0.40 -15.97
N GLU A 365 -23.55 -0.59 -16.38
CA GLU A 365 -24.01 -1.84 -16.93
C GLU A 365 -25.04 -1.62 -18.04
N TRP A 366 -25.30 -2.69 -18.79
CA TRP A 366 -26.41 -2.73 -19.72
C TRP A 366 -27.63 -3.28 -18.99
N VAL A 367 -28.70 -2.49 -18.91
CA VAL A 367 -29.97 -2.90 -18.31
C VAL A 367 -31.06 -3.06 -19.36
N GLY A 368 -32.00 -3.97 -19.09
CA GLY A 368 -33.18 -4.19 -19.93
C GLY A 368 -34.28 -3.14 -19.72
N GLU A 369 -35.28 -3.13 -20.60
CA GLU A 369 -36.47 -2.26 -20.47
C GLU A 369 -37.28 -2.52 -19.17
N ASP A 370 -37.18 -3.73 -18.59
CA ASP A 370 -37.83 -4.12 -17.34
C ASP A 370 -37.10 -3.66 -16.08
N GLU A 371 -35.83 -3.26 -16.21
CA GLU A 371 -34.96 -2.81 -15.11
C GLU A 371 -34.76 -1.29 -15.10
N ILE A 372 -35.41 -0.55 -16.01
CA ILE A 372 -35.25 0.90 -16.19
C ILE A 372 -36.60 1.60 -16.20
N ARG A 373 -36.69 2.77 -15.57
CA ARG A 373 -37.89 3.62 -15.62
C ARG A 373 -37.57 5.11 -15.68
N ILE A 374 -38.46 5.87 -16.31
CA ILE A 374 -38.51 7.32 -16.14
C ILE A 374 -39.41 7.60 -14.95
N ARG A 375 -38.84 8.08 -13.85
CA ARG A 375 -39.62 8.71 -12.79
C ARG A 375 -39.68 10.21 -13.08
N GLU A 376 -40.87 10.73 -13.38
CA GLU A 376 -41.07 12.18 -13.47
C GLU A 376 -40.97 12.77 -12.06
N HIS A 377 -39.80 13.29 -11.72
CA HIS A 377 -39.67 14.23 -10.63
C HIS A 377 -40.16 15.61 -11.09
N GLY A 378 -40.57 16.46 -10.15
CA GLY A 378 -40.88 17.86 -10.46
C GLY A 378 -39.67 18.57 -11.11
N ALA A 379 -39.86 19.82 -11.56
CA ALA A 379 -38.74 20.60 -12.10
C ALA A 379 -37.54 20.59 -11.12
N SER A 380 -36.39 20.11 -11.59
CA SER A 380 -35.16 20.12 -10.81
C SER A 380 -34.65 21.55 -10.63
N ASP A 381 -33.91 21.77 -9.56
CA ASP A 381 -33.19 23.02 -9.36
C ASP A 381 -31.89 23.09 -10.19
N ASP A 382 -31.12 24.16 -9.99
CA ASP A 382 -29.87 24.42 -10.72
C ASP A 382 -28.76 23.38 -10.40
N ASN A 383 -28.92 22.61 -9.32
CA ASN A 383 -28.01 21.53 -8.92
C ASN A 383 -28.48 20.15 -9.40
N GLY A 384 -29.61 20.08 -10.10
CA GLY A 384 -30.16 18.84 -10.65
C GLY A 384 -31.01 18.04 -9.66
N PHE A 385 -31.37 18.62 -8.51
CA PHE A 385 -32.17 17.95 -7.49
C PHE A 385 -33.65 18.34 -7.57
N ALA A 386 -34.55 17.39 -7.27
CA ALA A 386 -35.99 17.58 -7.37
C ALA A 386 -36.74 17.03 -6.14
N VAL A 387 -37.92 17.58 -5.85
CA VAL A 387 -38.79 17.05 -4.80
C VAL A 387 -39.21 15.61 -5.14
N SER A 388 -39.25 14.77 -4.11
CA SER A 388 -39.45 13.32 -4.13
C SER A 388 -38.31 12.51 -4.77
N GLN A 389 -37.14 13.12 -5.00
CA GLN A 389 -35.93 12.40 -5.43
C GLN A 389 -35.30 11.66 -4.24
N LYS A 390 -34.93 10.39 -4.45
CA LYS A 390 -34.08 9.66 -3.51
C LYS A 390 -32.62 10.08 -3.71
N VAL A 391 -31.91 10.37 -2.62
CA VAL A 391 -30.51 10.80 -2.57
C VAL A 391 -29.77 10.06 -1.46
N LYS A 392 -28.45 10.14 -1.47
CA LYS A 392 -27.63 9.83 -0.29
C LYS A 392 -27.26 11.13 0.42
N VAL A 393 -27.36 11.16 1.74
CA VAL A 393 -27.00 12.31 2.58
C VAL A 393 -25.81 11.94 3.46
N TRP A 394 -24.81 12.82 3.53
CA TRP A 394 -23.61 12.64 4.35
C TRP A 394 -23.88 13.00 5.81
N ASP A 395 -23.54 12.11 6.73
CA ASP A 395 -23.60 12.34 8.16
C ASP A 395 -22.18 12.52 8.71
N GLU A 396 -21.86 13.72 9.22
CA GLU A 396 -20.52 14.03 9.73
C GLU A 396 -20.17 13.28 11.02
N ASP A 397 -21.16 12.94 11.85
CA ASP A 397 -20.95 12.30 13.15
C ASP A 397 -20.57 10.82 13.01
N ASN A 398 -21.15 10.14 12.02
CA ASN A 398 -20.94 8.72 11.72
C ASN A 398 -19.96 8.50 10.56
N GLU A 399 -19.58 9.56 9.84
CA GLU A 399 -18.72 9.52 8.63
C GLU A 399 -19.27 8.55 7.56
N ASP A 400 -20.60 8.51 7.36
CA ASP A 400 -21.28 7.59 6.43
C ASP A 400 -22.42 8.26 5.64
N TRP A 401 -22.89 7.59 4.58
CA TRP A 401 -23.95 8.05 3.70
C TRP A 401 -25.27 7.32 3.94
N TYR A 402 -26.34 8.06 4.23
CA TYR A 402 -27.67 7.51 4.50
C TYR A 402 -28.64 7.76 3.35
N SER A 403 -29.52 6.80 3.06
CA SER A 403 -30.56 6.94 2.04
C SER A 403 -31.68 7.86 2.53
N ALA A 404 -32.03 8.88 1.75
CA ALA A 404 -33.11 9.81 2.05
C ALA A 404 -33.93 10.20 0.81
N SER A 405 -35.11 10.79 1.00
CA SER A 405 -35.91 11.45 -0.03
C SER A 405 -35.96 12.96 0.18
N ILE A 406 -35.79 13.75 -0.89
CA ILE A 406 -35.95 15.21 -0.83
C ILE A 406 -37.44 15.52 -0.74
N GLU A 407 -37.90 16.05 0.37
CA GLU A 407 -39.29 16.42 0.60
C GLU A 407 -39.56 17.88 0.21
N LYS A 408 -38.56 18.78 0.33
CA LYS A 408 -38.67 20.20 -0.05
C LYS A 408 -37.33 20.76 -0.52
N ILE A 409 -37.39 21.76 -1.38
CA ILE A 409 -36.22 22.52 -1.84
C ILE A 409 -36.44 24.00 -1.56
N GLN A 410 -35.45 24.67 -0.96
CA GLN A 410 -35.45 26.11 -0.74
C GLN A 410 -34.07 26.69 -1.04
N GLY A 411 -33.91 27.32 -2.21
CA GLY A 411 -32.61 27.85 -2.62
C GLY A 411 -31.63 26.73 -2.89
N GLN A 412 -30.54 26.66 -2.13
CA GLN A 412 -29.51 25.60 -2.22
C GLN A 412 -29.56 24.61 -1.04
N GLN A 413 -30.68 24.57 -0.31
CA GLN A 413 -30.89 23.65 0.79
C GLN A 413 -32.04 22.68 0.48
N TYR A 414 -31.92 21.46 1.00
CA TYR A 414 -32.80 20.33 0.72
C TYR A 414 -33.32 19.75 2.03
N TYR A 415 -34.63 19.73 2.21
CA TYR A 415 -35.26 19.08 3.34
C TYR A 415 -35.41 17.60 3.02
N VAL A 416 -34.70 16.74 3.75
CA VAL A 416 -34.61 15.30 3.46
C VAL A 416 -35.32 14.48 4.52
N HIS A 417 -35.93 13.37 4.09
CA HIS A 417 -36.51 12.34 4.95
C HIS A 417 -35.73 11.05 4.79
N TYR A 418 -35.10 10.56 5.85
CA TYR A 418 -34.30 9.35 5.82
C TYR A 418 -35.18 8.09 5.75
N LEU A 419 -34.96 7.22 4.76
CA LEU A 419 -35.90 6.16 4.38
C LEU A 419 -36.19 5.12 5.47
N ASP A 420 -35.24 4.90 6.38
CA ASP A 420 -35.35 3.92 7.47
C ASP A 420 -35.61 4.54 8.85
N TYR A 421 -35.84 5.85 8.89
CA TYR A 421 -35.98 6.61 10.12
C TYR A 421 -37.33 7.33 10.16
N ASP A 422 -37.80 7.63 11.36
CA ASP A 422 -39.00 8.45 11.51
C ASP A 422 -38.70 9.93 11.23
N SER A 423 -39.75 10.73 11.06
CA SER A 423 -39.62 12.13 10.66
C SER A 423 -39.00 13.06 11.72
N SER A 424 -38.61 12.54 12.90
CA SER A 424 -37.82 13.32 13.86
C SER A 424 -36.37 13.50 13.45
N TYR A 425 -35.90 12.74 12.46
CA TYR A 425 -34.57 12.84 11.86
C TYR A 425 -34.55 13.71 10.60
N ASP A 426 -35.70 14.16 10.11
CA ASP A 426 -35.76 14.99 8.92
C ASP A 426 -35.06 16.33 9.16
N GLU A 427 -34.20 16.72 8.23
CA GLU A 427 -33.39 17.93 8.37
C GLU A 427 -33.19 18.65 7.04
N TRP A 428 -32.68 19.88 7.13
CA TRP A 428 -32.21 20.62 5.97
C TRP A 428 -30.72 20.38 5.81
N VAL A 429 -30.32 19.92 4.64
CA VAL A 429 -28.92 19.71 4.26
C VAL A 429 -28.54 20.58 3.06
N ASP A 430 -27.27 20.91 2.96
CA ASP A 430 -26.72 21.69 1.87
C ASP A 430 -26.41 20.80 0.65
N ALA A 431 -26.32 21.40 -0.55
CA ALA A 431 -26.06 20.67 -1.80
C ALA A 431 -24.79 19.80 -1.76
N GLU A 432 -23.81 20.18 -0.93
CA GLU A 432 -22.53 19.48 -0.76
C GLU A 432 -22.63 18.23 0.11
N GLU A 433 -23.72 18.08 0.86
CA GLU A 433 -24.01 16.94 1.73
C GLU A 433 -24.89 15.89 1.05
N ILE A 434 -25.32 16.13 -0.20
CA ILE A 434 -26.20 15.22 -0.95
C ILE A 434 -25.58 14.76 -2.26
N ARG A 435 -25.86 13.51 -2.65
CA ARG A 435 -25.45 12.94 -3.95
C ARG A 435 -26.47 12.00 -4.55
#